data_AF-A0A519J690-F1
#
_entry.id   AF-A0A519J690-F1
#
_cell.length_a   1.000
_cell.length_b   1.000
_cell.length_c   1.000
_cell.angle_alpha   90.00
_cell.angle_beta   90.00
_cell.angle_gamma   90.00
#
_symmetry.space_group_name_H-M   'P 1'
#
loop_
_entity.id
_entity.type
_entity.pdbx_description
1 polymer ?
#
loop_
_entity_poly.entity_id
_entity_poly.type
_entity_poly.pdbx_seq_one_letter_code
_entity_poly.pdbx_strand_id
1 'polypeptide(L)' 'EVIKGTRIGSRMDFDTEMAVHMHWRGVPVVNLPTQVIYPPDNVSNFEMLADNVRISKMHTRLALQAPFRLIRKLWMSVRR' A
#
# COMPACT_ATOMS: atom_id res chain seq x y z
N GLU A 1 8.63 4.01 11.92
CA GLU A 1 8.60 2.57 12.29
C GLU A 1 8.11 1.63 11.18
N VAL A 2 7.20 2.05 10.29
CA VAL A 2 6.63 1.19 9.24
C VAL A 2 7.69 0.49 8.36
N ILE A 3 8.72 1.23 7.95
CA ILE A 3 9.80 0.74 7.08
C ILE A 3 10.70 -0.29 7.77
N LYS A 4 10.91 -0.20 9.09
CA LYS A 4 11.82 -1.10 9.82
C LYS A 4 11.20 -2.47 10.12
N GLY A 5 9.87 -2.57 10.14
CA GLY A 5 9.14 -3.76 10.61
C GLY A 5 8.29 -4.44 9.54
N THR A 6 8.42 -4.08 8.26
CA THR A 6 7.57 -4.61 7.19
C THR A 6 8.38 -4.70 5.91
N ARG A 7 8.25 -5.81 5.18
CA ARG A 7 8.81 -5.90 3.82
C ARG A 7 7.91 -5.09 2.90
N ILE A 8 8.43 -3.97 2.41
CA ILE A 8 7.73 -3.05 1.50
C ILE A 8 8.41 -3.11 0.14
N GLY A 9 7.65 -2.88 -0.93
CA GLY A 9 8.16 -2.65 -2.28
C GLY A 9 9.25 -1.57 -2.35
N SER A 10 9.95 -1.48 -3.47
CA SER A 10 11.03 -0.50 -3.67
C SER A 10 10.88 0.27 -4.98
N ARG A 11 9.71 0.19 -5.61
CA ARG A 11 9.38 0.66 -6.95
C ARG A 11 7.92 1.13 -6.96
N MET A 12 7.21 0.97 -8.07
CA MET A 12 5.81 1.39 -8.26
C MET A 12 4.81 0.71 -7.30
N ASP A 13 5.22 -0.34 -6.59
CA ASP A 13 4.42 -1.00 -5.57
C ASP A 13 4.55 -0.37 -4.17
N PHE A 14 5.55 0.50 -3.96
CA PHE A 14 5.89 1.07 -2.64
C PHE A 14 4.77 1.94 -2.06
N ASP A 15 4.33 2.99 -2.76
CA ASP A 15 3.40 3.98 -2.23
C ASP A 15 2.06 3.34 -1.82
N THR A 16 1.52 2.49 -2.69
CA THR A 16 0.27 1.77 -2.44
C THR A 16 0.41 0.81 -1.25
N GLU A 17 1.51 0.05 -1.17
CA GLU A 17 1.75 -0.85 -0.05
C GLU A 17 1.91 -0.09 1.27
N MET A 18 2.62 1.04 1.24
CA MET A 18 2.81 1.90 2.39
C MET A 18 1.48 2.44 2.92
N ALA A 19 0.63 2.95 2.03
CA ALA A 19 -0.68 3.48 2.38
C ALA A 19 -1.56 2.42 3.09
N VAL A 20 -1.58 1.18 2.58
CA VAL A 20 -2.32 0.08 3.21
C VAL A 20 -1.74 -0.26 4.59
N HIS A 21 -0.42 -0.34 4.73
CA HIS A 21 0.21 -0.63 6.02
C HIS A 21 -0.01 0.47 7.06
N MET A 22 -0.02 1.74 6.65
CA MET A 22 -0.37 2.86 7.53
C MET A 22 -1.83 2.80 7.95
N HIS A 23 -2.74 2.55 7.00
CA HIS A 23 -4.16 2.38 7.30
C HIS A 23 -4.42 1.25 8.31
N TRP A 24 -3.77 0.09 8.15
CA TRP A 24 -3.90 -1.03 9.09
C TRP A 24 -3.32 -0.74 10.48
N ARG A 25 -2.40 0.22 10.61
CA ARG A 25 -1.90 0.72 11.89
C ARG A 25 -2.80 1.80 12.52
N GLY A 26 -3.88 2.20 11.84
CA GLY A 26 -4.80 3.22 12.32
C GLY A 26 -4.27 4.65 12.18
N VAL A 27 -3.30 4.87 11.28
CA VAL A 27 -2.79 6.22 11.00
C VAL A 27 -3.91 7.00 10.27
N PRO A 28 -4.30 8.20 10.76
CA PRO A 28 -5.33 9.01 10.11
C PRO A 28 -4.84 9.51 8.74
N VAL A 29 -5.71 9.43 7.74
CA VAL A 29 -5.47 9.98 6.41
C VAL A 29 -6.06 11.38 6.34
N VAL A 30 -5.22 12.36 6.01
CA VAL A 30 -5.63 13.76 5.84
C VAL A 30 -5.47 14.13 4.38
N ASN A 31 -6.56 14.50 3.71
CA ASN A 31 -6.54 14.93 2.31
C ASN A 31 -6.26 16.43 2.26
N LEU A 32 -5.24 16.84 1.50
CA LEU A 32 -4.88 18.24 1.31
C LEU A 32 -5.10 18.64 -0.15
N PRO A 33 -5.74 19.79 -0.43
CA PRO A 33 -5.85 20.29 -1.79
C PRO A 33 -4.45 20.59 -2.32
N THR A 34 -4.00 19.81 -3.28
CA THR A 34 -2.64 19.91 -3.85
C THR A 34 -2.76 20.13 -5.35
N GLN A 35 -2.07 21.14 -5.87
CA GLN A 35 -2.02 21.40 -7.31
C GLN A 35 -1.21 20.30 -8.01
N VAL A 36 -1.79 19.72 -9.07
CA VAL A 36 -1.12 18.73 -9.91
C VAL A 36 -0.42 19.45 -11.07
N ILE A 37 0.87 19.16 -11.29
CA ILE A 37 1.68 19.76 -12.35
C ILE A 37 2.25 18.64 -13.22
N TYR A 38 2.03 18.71 -14.54
CA TYR A 38 2.61 17.81 -15.53
C TYR A 38 3.56 18.58 -16.44
N PRO A 39 4.89 18.47 -16.24
CA PRO A 39 5.87 19.11 -17.12
C PRO A 39 5.75 18.57 -18.56
N PRO A 40 5.94 19.43 -19.59
CA PRO A 40 5.78 19.05 -20.99
C PRO A 40 6.74 17.94 -21.45
N ASP A 41 7.95 17.91 -20.91
CA ASP A 41 9.00 16.92 -21.26
C ASP A 41 9.09 15.77 -20.24
N ASN A 42 8.02 15.52 -19.48
CA ASN A 42 8.03 14.46 -18.48
C ASN A 42 7.93 13.07 -19.13
N VAL A 43 8.99 12.27 -18.98
CA VAL A 43 9.00 10.87 -19.40
C VAL A 43 8.56 9.95 -18.27
N SER A 44 7.80 8.91 -18.61
CA SER A 44 7.37 7.92 -17.62
C SER A 44 8.54 7.03 -17.21
N ASN A 45 8.78 6.90 -15.91
CA ASN A 45 9.72 5.92 -15.34
C ASN A 45 9.11 4.50 -15.21
N PHE A 46 7.93 4.28 -15.78
CA PHE A 46 7.17 3.04 -15.63
C PHE A 46 7.65 1.95 -16.58
N GLU A 47 8.13 0.85 -16.02
CA GLU A 47 8.47 -0.36 -16.77
C GLU A 47 7.22 -1.21 -16.97
N MET A 48 6.59 -1.07 -18.14
CA MET A 48 5.27 -1.67 -18.45
C MET A 48 5.07 -3.09 -17.93
N LEU A 49 5.98 -4.02 -18.20
CA LEU A 49 5.82 -5.40 -17.73
C LEU A 49 6.22 -5.56 -16.26
N ALA A 50 7.42 -5.11 -15.90
CA ALA A 50 8.00 -5.39 -14.60
C ALA A 50 7.25 -4.68 -13.46
N ASP A 51 6.80 -3.45 -13.66
CA ASP A 51 6.03 -2.72 -12.67
C ASP A 51 4.60 -3.27 -12.54
N ASN A 52 3.96 -3.69 -13.64
CA ASN A 52 2.66 -4.38 -13.54
C ASN A 52 2.76 -5.69 -12.74
N VAL A 53 3.83 -6.46 -12.93
CA VAL A 53 4.07 -7.69 -12.15
C VAL A 53 4.29 -7.36 -10.67
N ARG A 54 5.10 -6.35 -10.35
CA ARG A 54 5.33 -5.89 -8.96
C ARG A 54 4.01 -5.47 -8.30
N ILE A 55 3.25 -4.59 -8.97
CA ILE A 55 1.95 -4.11 -8.50
C ILE A 55 0.99 -5.27 -8.26
N SER A 56 0.85 -6.18 -9.23
CA SER A 56 -0.06 -7.32 -9.12
C SER A 56 0.32 -8.24 -7.97
N LYS A 57 1.61 -8.60 -7.84
CA LYS A 57 2.11 -9.44 -6.74
C LYS A 57 1.89 -8.80 -5.37
N MET A 58 2.14 -7.50 -5.27
CA MET A 58 1.91 -6.73 -4.05
C MET A 58 0.42 -6.73 -3.67
N HIS A 59 -0.48 -6.42 -4.61
CA HIS A 59 -1.92 -6.44 -4.39
C HIS A 59 -2.43 -7.81 -3.99
N THR A 60 -2.00 -8.87 -4.68
CA THR A 60 -2.37 -10.24 -4.33
C THR A 60 -1.98 -10.58 -2.90
N ARG A 61 -0.76 -10.22 -2.47
CA ARG A 61 -0.33 -10.46 -1.08
C ARG A 61 -1.17 -9.66 -0.07
N LEU A 62 -1.43 -8.37 -0.31
CA LEU A 62 -2.21 -7.55 0.62
C LEU A 62 -3.68 -8.00 0.69
N ALA A 63 -4.28 -8.32 -0.46
CA ALA A 63 -5.64 -8.81 -0.56
C ALA A 63 -5.83 -10.13 0.18
N LEU A 64 -4.84 -11.03 0.15
CA LEU A 64 -4.88 -12.28 0.93
C LEU A 64 -4.68 -12.03 2.44
N GLN A 65 -3.90 -11.02 2.83
CA GLN A 65 -3.69 -10.68 4.24
C GLN A 65 -4.91 -9.99 4.88
N ALA A 66 -5.63 -9.16 4.13
CA ALA A 66 -6.77 -8.39 4.62
C ALA A 66 -7.86 -9.25 5.34
N PRO A 67 -8.41 -10.32 4.74
CA PRO A 67 -9.43 -11.14 5.39
C PRO A 67 -8.90 -11.85 6.63
N PHE A 68 -7.66 -12.35 6.59
CA PHE A 68 -7.04 -12.99 7.77
C PHE A 68 -6.91 -12.01 8.94
N ARG A 69 -6.51 -10.75 8.67
CA ARG A 69 -6.45 -9.70 9.69
C ARG A 69 -7.83 -9.34 10.24
N LEU A 70 -8.86 -9.29 9.38
CA LEU A 70 -10.23 -9.01 9.78
C LEU A 70 -10.78 -10.10 10.70
N ILE A 71 -10.67 -11.37 10.29
CA ILE A 71 -11.10 -12.53 11.08
C ILE A 71 -10.40 -12.53 12.44
N ARG A 72 -9.08 -12.29 12.48
CA ARG A 72 -8.33 -12.20 13.73
C ARG A 72 -8.84 -11.08 14.64
N LYS A 73 -9.14 -9.90 14.10
CA LYS A 73 -9.70 -8.77 14.88
C LYS A 73 -11.07 -9.12 15.46
N LEU A 74 -11.95 -9.71 14.66
CA LEU A 74 -13.29 -10.13 15.10
C LEU A 74 -13.20 -11.20 16.20
N TRP A 75 -12.36 -12.22 16.02
CA TRP A 75 -12.17 -13.27 17.02
C TRP A 75 -11.66 -12.72 18.35
N MET A 76 -10.70 -11.80 18.31
CA MET A 76 -10.19 -11.14 19.52
C MET A 76 -11.23 -10.21 20.17
N SER A 77 -12.17 -9.66 19.40
CA SER A 77 -13.25 -8.83 19.92
C SER A 77 -14.34 -9.63 20.61
N VAL A 78 -14.61 -10.87 20.16
CA VAL A 78 -15.61 -11.77 20.78
C VAL A 78 -15.08 -12.41 22.07
N ARG A 79 -13.75 -12.53 22.19
CA ARG A 79 -13.07 -13.12 23.36
C ARG A 79 -12.74 -12.09 24.46
N ARG A 80 -13.00 -10.81 24.22
CA ARG A 80 -12.96 -9.73 25.21
C ARG A 80 -14.34 -9.52 25.80
#